data_AF-A0A3P7JSM5-F1
#
_entry.id   AF-A0A3P7JSM5-F1
#
_cell.length_a   1.000
_cell.length_b   1.000
_cell.length_c   1.000
_cell.angle_alpha   90.00
_cell.angle_beta   90.00
_cell.angle_gamma   90.00
#
_symmetry.space_group_name_H-M   'P 1'
#
loop_
_entity.id
_entity.type
_entity.pdbx_description
1 polymer ?
#
loop_
_entity_poly.entity_id
_entity_poly.type
_entity_poly.pdbx_seq_one_letter_code
_entity_poly.pdbx_strand_id
1 'polypeptide(L)'
;MCAVCKHFCGSATDAGIRCLANGIAGGLSLSGFVLVPCCHHKSRYSEYCGREFLAEWDMDSEGDFAALRLIAAWAVSGITLKRNDNCRSSDGCESEQSVDERPSDGTTV
;
A
#
# COMPACT_ATOMS: atom_id res chain seq x y z
N MET A 1 -23.31 8.15 19.20
CA MET A 1 -22.08 8.93 18.90
C MET A 1 -21.64 8.64 17.47
N CYS A 2 -21.00 9.58 16.77
CA CYS A 2 -20.51 9.37 15.39
C CYS A 2 -19.01 9.71 15.27
N ALA A 3 -18.25 8.88 14.55
CA ALA A 3 -16.83 9.09 14.26
C ALA A 3 -16.61 9.46 12.79
N VAL A 4 -15.82 10.50 12.51
CA VAL A 4 -15.58 11.02 11.14
C VAL A 4 -14.09 11.34 10.94
N CYS A 5 -13.51 10.92 9.82
CA CYS A 5 -12.11 11.19 9.46
C CYS A 5 -11.95 11.61 7.99
N LYS A 6 -11.28 12.75 7.74
CA LYS A 6 -11.11 13.34 6.39
C LYS A 6 -9.89 12.89 5.60
N HIS A 7 -8.86 12.37 6.27
CA HIS A 7 -7.66 11.84 5.62
C HIS A 7 -7.04 10.75 6.49
N PHE A 8 -7.44 9.51 6.24
CA PHE A 8 -7.00 8.37 7.01
C PHE A 8 -5.94 7.60 6.22
N CYS A 9 -4.68 7.71 6.65
CA CYS A 9 -3.58 6.93 6.09
C CYS A 9 -3.92 5.42 6.18
N GLY A 10 -3.30 4.56 5.36
CA GLY A 10 -3.54 3.11 5.42
C GLY A 10 -3.44 2.56 6.85
N SER A 11 -2.29 2.74 7.49
CA SER A 11 -2.03 2.28 8.86
C SER A 11 -2.90 2.96 9.92
N ALA A 12 -3.25 4.24 9.69
CA ALA A 12 -4.18 4.95 10.56
C ALA A 12 -5.58 4.33 10.48
N THR A 13 -6.00 3.89 9.27
CA THR A 13 -7.25 3.15 9.01
C THR A 13 -7.39 1.93 9.89
N ASP A 14 -6.38 1.09 9.86
CA ASP A 14 -6.30 -0.11 10.68
C ASP A 14 -6.33 0.23 12.19
N ALA A 15 -5.56 1.23 12.63
CA ALA A 15 -5.54 1.64 14.04
C ALA A 15 -6.89 2.21 14.50
N GLY A 16 -7.53 3.07 13.70
CA GLY A 16 -8.81 3.68 14.03
C GLY A 16 -9.94 2.66 14.12
N ILE A 17 -9.98 1.69 13.20
CA ILE A 17 -10.96 0.60 13.24
C ILE A 17 -10.77 -0.24 14.51
N ARG A 18 -9.52 -0.61 14.85
CA ARG A 18 -9.24 -1.33 16.11
C ARG A 18 -9.65 -0.53 17.34
N CYS A 19 -9.32 0.76 17.39
CA CYS A 19 -9.74 1.62 18.51
C CYS A 19 -11.26 1.68 18.63
N LEU A 20 -11.97 1.78 17.51
CA LEU A 20 -13.43 1.81 17.49
C LEU A 20 -14.03 0.48 17.95
N ALA A 21 -13.52 -0.64 17.44
CA ALA A 21 -13.94 -1.99 17.82
C ALA A 21 -13.73 -2.24 19.32
N ASN A 22 -12.54 -1.90 19.84
CA ASN A 22 -12.23 -2.01 21.26
C ASN A 22 -13.10 -1.09 22.12
N GLY A 23 -13.37 0.13 21.64
CA GLY A 23 -14.29 1.05 22.30
C GLY A 23 -15.70 0.48 22.41
N ILE A 24 -16.24 -0.07 21.32
CA ILE A 24 -17.56 -0.72 21.30
C ILE A 24 -17.60 -1.90 22.28
N ALA A 25 -16.57 -2.76 22.27
CA ALA A 25 -16.45 -3.85 23.22
C ALA A 25 -16.37 -3.36 24.68
N GLY A 26 -15.80 -2.18 24.91
CA GLY A 26 -15.75 -1.48 26.20
C GLY A 26 -17.02 -0.70 26.58
N GLY A 27 -18.11 -0.81 25.81
CA GLY A 27 -19.40 -0.16 26.11
C GLY A 27 -19.64 1.18 25.40
N LEU A 28 -18.80 1.56 24.44
CA LEU A 28 -19.04 2.74 23.61
C LEU A 28 -20.27 2.54 22.71
N SER A 29 -21.31 3.36 22.91
CA SER A 29 -22.50 3.38 22.05
C SER A 29 -22.26 4.20 20.77
N LEU A 30 -21.84 3.51 19.72
CA LEU A 30 -21.60 4.09 18.40
C LEU A 30 -22.82 3.92 17.50
N SER A 31 -23.30 5.02 16.93
CA SER A 31 -24.45 5.05 16.00
C SER A 31 -24.02 4.87 14.54
N GLY A 32 -22.76 5.21 14.22
CA GLY A 32 -22.18 5.05 12.89
C GLY A 32 -20.79 5.69 12.79
N PHE A 33 -20.08 5.38 11.71
CA PHE A 33 -18.77 5.96 11.41
C PHE A 33 -18.58 6.13 9.91
N VAL A 34 -17.77 7.12 9.52
CA VAL A 34 -17.34 7.35 8.13
C VAL A 34 -15.83 7.54 8.10
N LEU A 35 -15.15 6.68 7.34
CA LEU A 35 -13.70 6.73 7.13
C LEU A 35 -13.42 7.02 5.65
N VAL A 36 -12.51 7.96 5.38
CA VAL A 36 -12.03 8.26 4.03
C VAL A 36 -10.56 7.85 3.92
N PRO A 37 -10.27 6.57 3.57
CA PRO A 37 -8.91 6.10 3.40
C PRO A 37 -8.31 6.71 2.12
N CYS A 38 -7.10 7.26 2.22
CA CYS A 38 -6.49 8.07 1.16
C CYS A 38 -5.09 7.59 0.73
N CYS A 39 -4.42 6.78 1.55
CA CYS A 39 -3.05 6.35 1.34
C CYS A 39 -2.88 4.86 1.67
N HIS A 40 -3.80 4.01 1.23
CA HIS A 40 -3.72 2.56 1.48
C HIS A 40 -2.47 1.94 0.86
N HIS A 41 -1.91 2.56 -0.20
CA HIS A 41 -0.62 2.19 -0.78
C HIS A 41 0.57 2.39 0.18
N LYS A 42 0.41 3.20 1.24
CA LYS A 42 1.44 3.43 2.27
C LYS A 42 1.29 2.54 3.50
N SER A 43 0.26 1.69 3.59
CA SER A 43 0.13 0.74 4.70
C SER A 43 1.33 -0.19 4.74
N ARG A 44 1.80 -0.55 5.93
CA ARG A 44 2.86 -1.55 6.14
C ARG A 44 2.24 -2.86 6.56
N TYR A 45 2.86 -3.98 6.18
CA TYR A 45 2.30 -5.30 6.53
C TYR A 45 2.23 -5.48 8.04
N SER A 46 3.27 -5.05 8.77
CA SER A 46 3.31 -5.06 10.24
C SER A 46 2.15 -4.34 10.94
N GLU A 47 1.50 -3.38 10.29
CA GLU A 47 0.40 -2.57 10.84
C GLU A 47 -0.97 -3.04 10.37
N TYR A 48 -1.01 -3.88 9.32
CA TYR A 48 -2.22 -4.39 8.71
C TYR A 48 -3.00 -5.32 9.66
N CYS A 49 -4.33 -5.21 9.70
CA CYS A 49 -5.15 -6.01 10.60
C CYS A 49 -5.41 -7.44 10.09
N GLY A 50 -5.40 -7.64 8.78
CA GLY A 50 -5.81 -8.91 8.16
C GLY A 50 -4.65 -9.86 7.88
N ARG A 51 -3.65 -9.91 8.74
CA ARG A 51 -2.44 -10.74 8.51
C ARG A 51 -2.76 -12.22 8.57
N GLU A 52 -3.64 -12.63 9.48
CA GLU A 52 -4.11 -14.01 9.61
C GLU A 52 -4.81 -14.47 8.33
N PHE A 53 -5.67 -13.61 7.77
CA PHE A 53 -6.30 -13.87 6.47
C PHE A 53 -5.28 -14.00 5.34
N LEU A 54 -4.24 -13.15 5.30
CA LEU A 54 -3.20 -13.27 4.28
C LEU A 54 -2.33 -14.51 4.45
N ALA A 55 -2.10 -14.95 5.68
CA ALA A 55 -1.38 -16.19 5.98
C ALA A 55 -2.11 -17.45 5.49
N GLU A 56 -3.45 -17.44 5.41
CA GLU A 56 -4.22 -18.54 4.80
C GLU A 56 -3.89 -18.75 3.31
N TRP A 57 -3.29 -17.74 2.66
CA TRP A 57 -2.93 -17.75 1.24
C TRP A 57 -1.41 -17.66 1.00
N ASP A 58 -0.59 -17.91 2.02
CA ASP A 58 0.87 -17.78 1.97
C ASP A 58 1.34 -16.38 1.50
N MET A 59 0.59 -15.33 1.85
CA MET A 59 0.90 -13.93 1.51
C MET A 59 1.35 -13.14 2.76
N ASP A 60 2.19 -13.75 3.58
CA ASP A 60 2.49 -13.29 4.94
C ASP A 60 3.83 -12.55 5.09
N SER A 61 4.41 -12.07 3.98
CA SER A 61 5.62 -11.23 3.99
C SER A 61 5.34 -9.75 3.64
N GLU A 62 6.26 -8.85 4.04
CA GLU A 62 6.22 -7.44 3.60
C GLU A 62 6.29 -7.31 2.06
N GLY A 63 6.94 -8.26 1.39
CA GLY A 63 7.04 -8.31 -0.09
C GLY A 63 5.69 -8.63 -0.74
N ASP A 64 4.99 -9.64 -0.25
CA ASP A 64 3.66 -10.03 -0.76
C ASP A 64 2.65 -8.91 -0.54
N PHE A 65 2.71 -8.30 0.65
CA PHE A 65 1.87 -7.16 0.96
C PHE A 65 2.19 -5.92 0.09
N ALA A 66 3.45 -5.71 -0.29
CA ALA A 66 3.82 -4.67 -1.24
C ALA A 66 3.23 -4.92 -2.63
N ALA A 67 3.25 -6.18 -3.11
CA ALA A 67 2.63 -6.56 -4.37
C ALA A 67 1.10 -6.35 -4.32
N LEU A 68 0.43 -6.76 -3.24
CA LEU A 68 -1.01 -6.52 -3.04
C LEU A 68 -1.35 -5.02 -3.06
N ARG A 69 -0.57 -4.19 -2.37
CA ARG A 69 -0.75 -2.73 -2.39
C ARG A 69 -0.59 -2.14 -3.78
N LEU A 70 0.36 -2.65 -4.57
CA LEU A 70 0.56 -2.24 -5.95
C LEU A 70 -0.64 -2.60 -6.82
N ILE A 71 -1.16 -3.83 -6.71
CA ILE A 71 -2.35 -4.29 -7.44
C ILE A 71 -3.58 -3.45 -7.06
N ALA A 72 -3.77 -3.17 -5.77
CA ALA A 72 -4.87 -2.32 -5.31
C ALA A 72 -4.74 -0.87 -5.80
N ALA A 73 -3.54 -0.30 -5.76
CA ALA A 73 -3.28 1.05 -6.28
C ALA A 73 -3.54 1.12 -7.79
N TRP A 74 -3.11 0.10 -8.54
CA TRP A 74 -3.42 -0.07 -9.97
C TRP A 74 -4.92 -0.08 -10.23
N ALA A 75 -5.68 -0.91 -9.50
CA ALA A 75 -7.11 -1.07 -9.72
C ALA A 75 -7.91 0.22 -9.43
N VAL A 76 -7.45 1.04 -8.47
CA VAL A 76 -8.16 2.25 -8.04
C VAL A 76 -7.73 3.50 -8.81
N SER A 77 -6.42 3.67 -9.08
CA SER A 77 -5.87 4.90 -9.67
C SER A 77 -5.40 4.73 -11.11
N GLY A 78 -5.31 3.49 -11.62
CA GLY A 78 -4.68 3.17 -12.89
C GLY A 78 -3.15 3.35 -12.86
N ILE A 79 -2.45 2.80 -13.85
CA ILE A 79 -1.05 3.19 -14.09
C ILE A 79 -1.08 4.42 -14.98
N THR A 80 -0.62 5.55 -14.47
CA THR A 80 -0.13 6.59 -15.38
C THR A 80 1.24 6.12 -15.86
N LEU A 81 1.25 5.28 -16.90
CA LEU A 81 2.47 5.10 -17.68
C LEU A 81 2.76 6.47 -18.28
N LYS A 82 3.81 7.13 -17.80
CA LYS A 82 4.31 8.34 -18.43
C LYS A 82 4.68 7.93 -19.85
N ARG A 83 3.83 8.29 -20.82
CA ARG A 83 4.12 8.08 -22.24
C ARG A 83 5.46 8.79 -22.47
N ASN A 84 6.49 8.02 -22.76
CA ASN A 84 7.75 8.61 -23.19
C ASN A 84 7.50 9.08 -24.63
N ASP A 85 6.97 10.29 -24.77
CA ASP A 85 6.80 10.97 -26.05
C ASP A 85 8.19 11.36 -26.57
N ASN A 86 8.98 10.36 -26.97
CA ASN A 86 10.21 10.61 -27.67
C ASN A 86 9.92 10.73 -29.17
N CYS A 87 9.37 11.89 -29.56
CA CYS A 87 9.45 12.41 -30.91
C CYS A 87 10.09 13.81 -30.91
N ARG A 88 11.41 13.82 -30.64
CA ARG A 88 12.50 14.67 -31.19
C ARG A 88 12.32 16.20 -31.21
N SER A 89 13.21 16.91 -30.50
CA SER A 89 14.27 17.75 -31.10
C SER A 89 15.22 18.30 -30.03
N SER A 90 16.54 18.12 -30.28
CA SER A 90 17.77 18.70 -29.69
C SER A 90 17.88 19.08 -28.19
N ASP A 91 19.04 18.68 -27.66
CA ASP A 91 19.85 19.30 -26.58
C ASP A 91 19.62 18.90 -25.10
N GLY A 92 20.34 17.85 -24.68
CA GLY A 92 21.40 17.94 -23.64
C GLY A 92 21.07 17.72 -22.14
N CYS A 93 21.65 16.64 -21.58
CA CYS A 93 22.18 16.44 -20.18
C CYS A 93 21.20 16.52 -18.97
N GLU A 94 21.10 15.60 -18.01
CA GLU A 94 21.84 14.39 -17.57
C GLU A 94 20.86 13.45 -16.85
N SER A 95 21.10 12.14 -16.91
CA SER A 95 20.33 11.12 -16.20
C SER A 95 21.21 10.51 -15.10
N GLU A 96 20.85 10.70 -13.83
CA GLU A 96 21.45 9.93 -12.74
C GLU A 96 20.87 8.50 -12.73
N GLN A 97 21.74 7.52 -13.01
CA GLN A 97 21.48 6.09 -12.91
C GLN A 97 21.59 5.62 -11.46
N SER A 98 20.59 4.90 -10.95
CA SER A 98 20.79 3.93 -9.88
C SER A 98 20.66 2.52 -10.45
N VAL A 99 21.81 1.87 -10.56
CA VAL A 99 22.00 0.49 -11.01
C VAL A 99 21.63 -0.46 -9.87
N ASP A 100 20.86 -1.51 -10.13
CA ASP A 100 20.74 -2.64 -9.20
C ASP A 100 20.93 -3.93 -10.02
N GLU A 101 22.19 -4.38 -10.06
CA GLU A 101 22.61 -5.62 -10.72
C GLU A 101 22.22 -6.83 -9.85
N ARG A 102 21.44 -7.77 -10.40
CA ARG A 102 21.33 -9.12 -9.84
C ARG A 102 22.49 -9.97 -10.37
N PRO A 103 23.24 -10.69 -9.52
CA PRO A 103 24.14 -11.71 -10.01
C PRO A 103 23.35 -13.01 -10.22
N SER A 104 23.26 -13.42 -11.48
CA SER A 104 23.07 -14.81 -11.87
C SER A 104 24.35 -15.26 -12.54
N ASP A 105 25.01 -16.29 -12.01
CA ASP A 105 25.71 -17.25 -12.85
C ASP A 105 25.93 -18.56 -12.11
N GLY A 106 25.31 -19.61 -12.64
CA GLY A 106 25.87 -20.95 -12.58
C GLY A 106 26.66 -21.20 -13.85
N THR A 107 27.82 -21.83 -13.75
CA THR A 107 28.39 -22.65 -14.83
C THR A 107 29.32 -23.71 -14.24
N THR A 108 29.08 -24.92 -14.71
CA THR A 108 29.81 -26.19 -14.57
C THR A 108 31.25 -26.11 -15.08
N VAL A 109 32.19 -26.72 -14.33
CA VAL A 109 33.18 -27.71 -14.79
C VAL A 109 33.58 -28.59 -13.61
#